data_AF-A0A8R1HRM2-F1
#
_entry.id   AF-A0A8R1HRM2-F1
#
_cell.length_a   1.000
_cell.length_b   1.000
_cell.length_c   1.000
_cell.angle_alpha   90.00
_cell.angle_beta   90.00
_cell.angle_gamma   90.00
#
_symmetry.space_group_name_H-M   'P 1'
#
loop_
_entity.id
_entity.type
_entity.pdbx_description
1 polymer ?
#
loop_
_entity_poly.entity_id
_entity_poly.type
_entity_poly.pdbx_seq_one_letter_code
_entity_poly.pdbx_strand_id
1 'polypeptide(L)'
;MSLCSPFGDIRKLWHDENESVLIAEEEKGRLIKEVEELRKSHVAHLAEISAIRNELEDQKKNVPGSDHDEKVSLTQRLEKAEEANNTLNEEIRAASKELGKIRFQLQGSESSLAKERKMSEALSAQLQSVVSSSQEEALRKDEELKILRAKVEEQEAQMKTMKTEKNAADKRFKELEEEYAAFRADQRPEIRTELERRYEESKYRLNEALEQIHSYEKLIESGKKTGQQDGILNAKLSSELIQVKEFNSHLERQFLAQSEIIETLKQKLLKNRSFYERINKMVELEDASRIQEELVMFSRENNSDEGKLASNIALIIKDIRKNTFYSPLQISTTHHKIRPYSSVDSSAEWQSNSSEGIVSPDENDE
;
A
#
# COMPACT_ATOMS: atom_id res chain seq x y z
N MET A 1 20.47 -9.09 43.45
CA MET A 1 21.68 -8.29 43.74
C MET A 1 21.20 -6.95 44.26
N SER A 2 21.38 -6.71 45.56
CA SER A 2 20.93 -5.48 46.23
C SER A 2 21.78 -4.31 45.74
N LEU A 3 21.16 -3.34 45.08
CA LEU A 3 21.79 -2.07 44.74
C LEU A 3 21.98 -1.29 46.04
N CYS A 4 23.15 -1.44 46.69
CA CYS A 4 23.58 -0.48 47.70
C CYS A 4 23.65 0.89 47.02
N SER A 5 22.79 1.81 47.45
CA SER A 5 22.73 3.16 46.88
C SER A 5 23.99 3.94 47.26
N PRO A 6 24.84 4.35 46.31
CA PRO A 6 26.06 5.11 46.59
C PRO A 6 25.79 6.47 47.27
N PHE A 7 24.54 6.92 47.27
CA PHE A 7 24.11 8.16 47.94
C PHE A 7 24.06 8.04 49.47
N GLY A 8 23.89 6.82 50.01
CA GLY A 8 23.85 6.60 51.46
C GLY A 8 25.22 6.81 52.13
N ASP A 9 26.28 6.36 51.47
CA ASP A 9 27.65 6.45 51.98
C ASP A 9 28.22 7.87 51.86
N ILE A 10 27.86 8.60 50.80
CA ILE A 10 28.25 10.01 50.62
C ILE A 10 27.59 10.91 51.68
N ARG A 11 26.31 10.68 52.02
CA ARG A 11 25.62 11.46 53.06
C ARG A 11 26.22 11.25 54.44
N LYS A 12 26.69 10.04 54.76
CA LYS A 12 27.39 9.75 56.01
C LYS A 12 28.74 10.46 56.07
N LEU A 13 29.55 10.32 55.02
CA LEU A 13 30.85 11.00 54.92
C LEU A 13 30.73 12.53 55.07
N TRP A 14 29.72 13.15 54.47
CA TRP A 14 29.48 14.58 54.58
C TRP A 14 29.04 15.03 55.99
N HIS A 15 28.25 14.18 56.68
CA HIS A 15 27.92 14.43 58.08
C HIS A 15 29.15 14.29 58.97
N ASP A 16 29.94 13.24 58.77
CA ASP A 16 31.15 12.96 59.56
C ASP A 16 32.22 14.07 59.35
N GLU A 17 32.39 14.58 58.14
CA GLU A 17 33.33 15.68 57.86
C GLU A 17 32.85 17.03 58.43
N ASN A 18 31.56 17.35 58.33
CA ASN A 18 31.04 18.60 58.93
C ASN A 18 31.06 18.56 60.46
N GLU A 19 30.75 17.41 61.06
CA GLU A 19 30.83 17.22 62.51
C GLU A 19 32.29 17.34 62.98
N SER A 20 33.24 16.79 62.22
CA SER A 20 34.68 16.92 62.48
C SER A 20 35.18 18.38 62.45
N VAL A 21 34.73 19.19 61.47
CA VAL A 21 35.06 20.62 61.41
C VAL A 21 34.49 21.38 62.60
N LEU A 22 33.25 21.10 62.97
CA LEU A 22 32.57 21.76 64.08
C LEU A 22 33.24 21.44 65.42
N ILE A 23 33.64 20.18 65.63
CA ILE A 23 34.45 19.75 66.77
C ILE A 23 35.80 20.48 66.80
N ALA A 24 36.51 20.57 65.66
CA ALA A 24 37.80 21.26 65.59
C ALA A 24 37.69 22.78 65.87
N GLU A 25 36.59 23.42 65.48
CA GLU A 25 36.32 24.83 65.80
C GLU A 25 36.06 25.03 67.31
N GLU A 26 35.28 24.14 67.93
CA GLU A 26 35.04 24.16 69.37
C GLU A 26 36.34 23.94 70.16
N GLU A 27 37.17 22.97 69.76
CA GLU A 27 38.46 22.70 70.39
C GLU A 27 39.45 23.87 70.25
N LYS A 28 39.50 24.50 69.08
CA LYS A 28 40.26 25.74 68.87
C LYS A 28 39.78 26.83 69.81
N GLY A 29 38.47 27.01 69.96
CA GLY A 29 37.87 27.99 70.88
C GLY A 29 38.25 27.72 72.34
N ARG A 30 38.24 26.46 72.76
CA ARG A 30 38.69 26.02 74.10
C ARG A 30 40.16 26.32 74.34
N LEU A 31 41.04 25.93 73.40
CA LEU A 31 42.49 26.13 73.52
C LEU A 31 42.90 27.60 73.49
N ILE A 32 42.20 28.45 72.74
CA ILE A 32 42.45 29.91 72.77
C ILE A 32 42.21 30.46 74.17
N LYS A 33 41.10 30.09 74.81
CA LYS A 33 40.78 30.53 76.17
C LYS A 33 41.81 30.02 77.18
N GLU A 34 42.21 28.76 77.08
CA GLU A 34 43.23 28.16 77.93
C GLU A 34 44.59 28.88 77.79
N VAL A 35 45.03 29.18 76.57
CA VAL A 35 46.26 29.96 76.33
C VAL A 35 46.16 31.37 76.91
N GLU A 36 45.00 32.02 76.82
CA GLU A 36 44.78 33.34 77.42
C GLU A 36 44.83 33.30 78.95
N GLU A 37 44.25 32.28 79.58
CA GLU A 37 44.28 32.07 81.03
C GLU A 37 45.70 31.76 81.53
N LEU A 38 46.42 30.86 80.85
CA LEU A 38 47.81 30.55 81.16
C LEU A 38 48.71 31.79 81.02
N ARG A 39 48.49 32.63 79.99
CA ARG A 39 49.21 33.91 79.84
C ARG A 39 48.92 34.88 80.97
N LYS A 40 47.67 35.00 81.42
CA LYS A 40 47.32 35.83 82.58
C LYS A 40 48.02 35.33 83.85
N SER A 41 48.02 34.01 84.07
CA SER A 41 48.71 33.36 85.20
C SER A 41 50.23 33.60 85.15
N HIS A 42 50.85 33.42 83.99
CA HIS A 42 52.27 33.70 83.76
C HIS A 42 52.64 35.15 84.10
N VAL A 43 51.86 36.13 83.61
CA VAL A 43 52.06 37.55 83.93
C VAL A 43 51.96 37.81 85.43
N ALA A 44 51.02 37.17 86.13
CA ALA A 44 50.88 37.27 87.58
C ALA A 44 52.09 36.68 88.32
N HIS A 45 52.58 35.50 87.91
CA HIS A 45 53.78 34.90 88.49
C HIS A 45 55.06 35.70 88.21
N LEU A 46 55.20 36.32 87.03
CA LEU A 46 56.30 37.25 86.76
C LEU A 46 56.25 38.47 87.69
N ALA A 47 55.06 39.00 87.97
CA ALA A 47 54.89 40.10 88.91
C ALA A 47 55.25 39.67 90.36
N GLU A 48 54.87 38.45 90.76
CA GLU A 48 55.23 37.87 92.06
C GLU A 48 56.74 37.65 92.19
N ILE A 49 57.39 37.06 91.18
CA ILE A 49 58.86 36.91 91.13
C ILE A 49 59.53 38.28 91.23
N SER A 50 59.02 39.29 90.54
CA SER A 50 59.55 40.66 90.61
C SER A 50 59.40 41.27 91.99
N ALA A 51 58.27 41.05 92.67
CA ALA A 51 58.04 41.54 94.03
C ALA A 51 58.99 40.88 95.05
N ILE A 52 59.11 39.54 95.01
CA ILE A 52 60.02 38.78 95.88
C ILE A 52 61.49 39.18 95.65
N ARG A 53 61.89 39.43 94.39
CA ARG A 53 63.25 39.92 94.07
C ARG A 53 63.52 41.32 94.65
N ASN A 54 62.55 42.23 94.60
CA ASN A 54 62.67 43.56 95.18
C ASN A 54 62.75 43.50 96.72
N GLU A 55 61.92 42.68 97.36
CA GLU A 55 61.98 42.45 98.83
C GLU A 55 63.33 41.87 99.27
N LEU A 56 63.89 40.92 98.51
CA LEU A 56 65.24 40.37 98.73
C LEU A 56 66.34 41.42 98.54
N GLU A 57 66.18 42.38 97.63
CA GLU A 57 67.11 43.51 97.48
C GLU A 57 67.00 44.52 98.63
N ASP A 58 65.80 44.81 99.11
CA ASP A 58 65.56 45.74 100.21
C ASP A 58 66.10 45.17 101.55
N GLN A 59 65.94 43.86 101.79
CA GLN A 59 66.59 43.16 102.92
C GLN A 59 68.12 43.11 102.80
N LYS A 60 68.69 43.22 101.60
CA LYS A 60 70.16 43.34 101.43
C LYS A 60 70.67 44.75 101.72
N LYS A 61 69.84 45.79 101.54
CA LYS A 61 70.20 47.21 101.73
C LYS A 61 69.96 47.70 103.17
N ASN A 62 68.99 47.13 103.89
CA ASN A 62 68.66 47.51 105.27
C ASN A 62 69.01 46.37 106.27
N VAL A 63 69.91 46.67 107.22
CA VAL A 63 70.33 45.87 108.41
C VAL A 63 71.41 44.78 108.18
N PRO A 64 72.65 44.97 108.66
CA PRO A 64 73.59 43.86 108.90
C PRO A 64 73.22 43.18 110.23
N GLY A 65 72.32 42.19 110.19
CA GLY A 65 71.97 41.39 111.37
C GLY A 65 70.51 40.94 111.55
N SER A 66 69.67 40.96 110.51
CA SER A 66 68.25 40.51 110.58
C SER A 66 68.06 39.06 110.10
N ASP A 67 67.09 38.37 110.70
CA ASP A 67 66.77 36.93 110.66
C ASP A 67 67.19 36.15 109.39
N HIS A 68 68.19 35.29 109.54
CA HIS A 68 68.63 34.33 108.52
C HIS A 68 67.47 33.48 107.98
N ASP A 69 66.51 33.14 108.85
CA ASP A 69 65.36 32.29 108.53
C ASP A 69 64.37 32.96 107.56
N GLU A 70 64.19 34.28 107.63
CA GLU A 70 63.28 35.02 106.73
C GLU A 70 63.88 35.11 105.31
N LYS A 71 65.20 35.33 105.23
CA LYS A 71 65.93 35.33 103.95
C LYS A 71 65.93 33.97 103.27
N VAL A 72 66.11 32.89 104.05
CA VAL A 72 66.03 31.50 103.54
C VAL A 72 64.62 31.18 103.04
N SER A 73 63.58 31.61 103.76
CA SER A 73 62.17 31.47 103.36
C SER A 73 61.85 32.20 102.05
N LEU A 74 62.33 33.43 101.88
CA LEU A 74 62.17 34.20 100.64
C LEU A 74 62.91 33.57 99.46
N THR A 75 64.11 33.03 99.66
CA THR A 75 64.83 32.31 98.60
C THR A 75 64.11 31.02 98.17
N GLN A 76 63.53 30.26 99.10
CA GLN A 76 62.74 29.08 98.77
C GLN A 76 61.43 29.43 98.05
N ARG A 77 60.79 30.54 98.41
CA ARG A 77 59.61 31.04 97.68
C ARG A 77 59.95 31.50 96.27
N LEU A 78 61.11 32.15 96.08
CA LEU A 78 61.59 32.55 94.76
C LEU A 78 61.84 31.34 93.87
N GLU A 79 62.54 30.32 94.37
CA GLU A 79 62.83 29.08 93.63
C GLU A 79 61.54 28.38 93.19
N LYS A 80 60.56 28.23 94.10
CA LYS A 80 59.24 27.67 93.78
C LYS A 80 58.46 28.49 92.76
N ALA A 81 58.53 29.82 92.83
CA ALA A 81 57.87 30.69 91.86
C ALA A 81 58.53 30.62 90.48
N GLU A 82 59.87 30.51 90.42
CA GLU A 82 60.62 30.32 89.18
C GLU A 82 60.35 28.94 88.54
N GLU A 83 60.26 27.88 89.33
CA GLU A 83 59.84 26.55 88.88
C GLU A 83 58.42 26.57 88.30
N ALA A 84 57.45 27.15 89.02
CA ALA A 84 56.08 27.28 88.55
C ALA A 84 55.98 28.08 87.23
N ASN A 85 56.76 29.15 87.11
CA ASN A 85 56.82 29.94 85.88
C ASN A 85 57.45 29.16 84.71
N ASN A 86 58.44 28.31 84.97
CA ASN A 86 59.01 27.44 83.93
C ASN A 86 57.98 26.42 83.43
N THR A 87 57.22 25.79 84.34
CA THR A 87 56.12 24.87 83.98
C THR A 87 55.05 25.58 83.14
N LEU A 88 54.61 26.77 83.55
CA LEU A 88 53.63 27.57 82.78
C LEU A 88 54.15 27.95 81.38
N ASN A 89 55.45 28.25 81.25
CA ASN A 89 56.05 28.53 79.94
C ASN A 89 56.03 27.29 79.02
N GLU A 90 56.25 26.09 79.57
CA GLU A 90 56.18 24.85 78.82
C GLU A 90 54.75 24.53 78.37
N GLU A 91 53.77 24.71 79.25
CA GLU A 91 52.34 24.56 78.94
C GLU A 91 51.87 25.55 77.86
N ILE A 92 52.26 26.83 77.96
CA ILE A 92 51.97 27.84 76.93
C ILE A 92 52.56 27.45 75.58
N ARG A 93 53.80 26.91 75.55
CA ARG A 93 54.44 26.44 74.31
C ARG A 93 53.72 25.22 73.73
N ALA A 94 53.35 24.25 74.57
CA ALA A 94 52.63 23.06 74.16
C ALA A 94 51.26 23.41 73.57
N ALA A 95 50.46 24.21 74.28
CA ALA A 95 49.14 24.66 73.82
C ALA A 95 49.23 25.50 72.54
N SER A 96 50.24 26.36 72.42
CA SER A 96 50.47 27.15 71.19
C SER A 96 50.79 26.27 69.97
N LYS A 97 51.52 25.16 70.18
CA LYS A 97 51.86 24.21 69.12
C LYS A 97 50.62 23.42 68.67
N GLU A 98 49.79 22.97 69.59
CA GLU A 98 48.52 22.28 69.27
C GLU A 98 47.55 23.21 68.53
N LEU A 99 47.43 24.47 68.98
CA LEU A 99 46.64 25.48 68.27
C LEU A 99 47.13 25.70 66.83
N GLY A 100 48.45 25.68 66.61
CA GLY A 100 49.05 25.74 65.27
C GLY A 100 48.66 24.56 64.37
N LYS A 101 48.64 23.33 64.92
CA LYS A 101 48.21 22.14 64.17
C LYS A 101 46.73 22.20 63.79
N ILE A 102 45.86 22.56 64.75
CA ILE A 102 44.41 22.67 64.51
C ILE A 102 44.12 23.74 63.46
N ARG A 103 44.83 24.89 63.51
CA ARG A 103 44.69 25.93 62.50
C ARG A 103 45.05 25.45 61.09
N PHE A 104 46.12 24.66 60.95
CA PHE A 104 46.52 24.08 59.67
C PHE A 104 45.49 23.07 59.15
N GLN A 105 44.97 22.21 60.04
CA GLN A 105 43.92 21.24 59.70
C GLN A 105 42.63 21.94 59.24
N LEU A 106 42.20 22.98 59.96
CA LEU A 106 41.04 23.79 59.57
C LEU A 106 41.22 24.42 58.19
N GLN A 107 42.38 25.04 57.91
CA GLN A 107 42.65 25.62 56.61
C GLN A 107 42.61 24.58 55.47
N GLY A 108 43.09 23.35 55.74
CA GLY A 108 42.98 22.23 54.80
C GLY A 108 41.53 21.84 54.52
N SER A 109 40.71 21.72 55.58
CA SER A 109 39.29 21.39 55.48
C SER A 109 38.48 22.47 54.75
N GLU A 110 38.73 23.76 55.02
CA GLU A 110 38.10 24.90 54.35
C GLU A 110 38.36 24.88 52.83
N SER A 111 39.60 24.55 52.43
CA SER A 111 39.98 24.42 51.02
C SER A 111 39.27 23.25 50.34
N SER A 112 39.11 22.12 51.04
CA SER A 112 38.36 20.97 50.54
C SER A 112 36.88 21.30 50.35
N LEU A 113 36.25 21.86 51.38
CA LEU A 113 34.85 22.30 51.35
C LEU A 113 34.60 23.32 50.23
N ALA A 114 35.51 24.26 50.00
CA ALA A 114 35.39 25.23 48.91
C ALA A 114 35.41 24.57 47.52
N LYS A 115 36.23 23.52 47.33
CA LYS A 115 36.26 22.76 46.07
C LYS A 115 34.98 21.94 45.90
N GLU A 116 34.51 21.31 46.95
CA GLU A 116 33.28 20.52 46.93
C GLU A 116 32.06 21.41 46.61
N ARG A 117 31.95 22.59 47.23
CA ARG A 117 30.90 23.58 46.91
C ARG A 117 30.92 23.95 45.43
N LYS A 118 32.09 24.24 44.86
CA LYS A 118 32.22 24.55 43.42
C LYS A 118 31.78 23.38 42.53
N MET A 119 32.15 22.14 42.88
CA MET A 119 31.72 20.96 42.13
C MET A 119 30.21 20.75 42.24
N SER A 120 29.63 20.94 43.42
CA SER A 120 28.19 20.83 43.67
C SER A 120 27.40 21.87 42.87
N GLU A 121 27.85 23.14 42.87
CA GLU A 121 27.26 24.21 42.07
C GLU A 121 27.33 23.92 40.56
N ALA A 122 28.48 23.43 40.08
CA ALA A 122 28.66 23.06 38.68
C ALA A 122 27.74 21.90 38.28
N LEU A 123 27.62 20.87 39.13
CA LEU A 123 26.73 19.74 38.90
C LEU A 123 25.26 20.18 38.92
N SER A 124 24.89 21.08 39.84
CA SER A 124 23.54 21.65 39.92
C SER A 124 23.19 22.44 38.66
N ALA A 125 24.10 23.27 38.15
CA ALA A 125 23.91 24.01 36.91
C ALA A 125 23.79 23.07 35.70
N GLN A 126 24.59 22.01 35.65
CA GLN A 126 24.50 20.99 34.59
C GLN A 126 23.16 20.26 34.65
N LEU A 127 22.70 19.87 35.85
CA LEU A 127 21.41 19.20 36.03
C LEU A 127 20.26 20.10 35.59
N GLN A 128 20.29 21.38 35.97
CA GLN A 128 19.26 22.34 35.56
C GLN A 128 19.21 22.54 34.04
N SER A 129 20.37 22.56 33.38
CA SER A 129 20.48 22.60 31.92
C SER A 129 19.85 21.36 31.27
N VAL A 130 20.20 20.15 31.74
CA VAL A 130 19.66 18.89 31.23
C VAL A 130 18.15 18.78 31.44
N VAL A 131 17.64 19.20 32.60
CA VAL A 131 16.19 19.20 32.88
C VAL A 131 15.47 20.16 31.95
N SER A 132 16.01 21.37 31.75
CA SER A 132 15.41 22.38 30.85
C SER A 132 15.41 21.90 29.40
N SER A 133 16.53 21.36 28.91
CA SER A 133 16.61 20.82 27.54
C SER A 133 15.67 19.63 27.35
N SER A 134 15.59 18.73 28.32
CA SER A 134 14.66 17.59 28.28
C SER A 134 13.21 18.03 28.27
N GLN A 135 12.87 19.09 29.01
CA GLN A 135 11.51 19.63 29.04
C GLN A 135 11.16 20.28 27.70
N GLU A 136 12.07 21.05 27.11
CA GLU A 136 11.88 21.63 25.78
C GLU A 136 11.72 20.55 24.70
N GLU A 137 12.52 19.49 24.74
CA GLU A 137 12.38 18.35 23.83
C GLU A 137 11.04 17.63 23.98
N ALA A 138 10.54 17.46 25.21
CA ALA A 138 9.23 16.86 25.46
C ALA A 138 8.11 17.71 24.86
N LEU A 139 8.15 19.03 25.06
CA LEU A 139 7.18 19.96 24.47
C LEU A 139 7.21 19.95 22.94
N ARG A 140 8.41 19.91 22.33
CA ARG A 140 8.53 19.78 20.86
C ARG A 140 7.93 18.47 20.35
N LYS A 141 8.20 17.35 21.01
CA LYS A 141 7.63 16.05 20.65
C LYS A 141 6.10 16.04 20.78
N ASP A 142 5.55 16.67 21.81
CA ASP A 142 4.10 16.80 21.97
C ASP A 142 3.45 17.64 20.86
N GLU A 143 4.10 18.72 20.44
CA GLU A 143 3.65 19.56 19.31
C GLU A 143 3.71 18.78 17.98
N GLU A 144 4.81 18.06 17.73
CA GLU A 144 4.96 17.19 16.56
C GLU A 144 3.89 16.08 16.52
N LEU A 145 3.61 15.45 17.67
CA LEU A 145 2.54 14.45 17.78
C LEU A 145 1.16 15.04 17.50
N LYS A 146 0.90 16.27 17.94
CA LYS A 146 -0.36 16.97 17.65
C LYS A 146 -0.51 17.25 16.16
N ILE A 147 0.56 17.70 15.49
CA ILE A 147 0.58 17.92 14.03
C ILE A 147 0.36 16.60 13.28
N LEU A 148 1.02 15.52 13.70
CA LEU A 148 0.87 14.21 13.07
C LEU A 148 -0.54 13.67 13.21
N ARG A 149 -1.18 13.81 14.39
CA ARG A 149 -2.58 13.42 14.59
C ARG A 149 -3.52 14.18 13.67
N ALA A 150 -3.37 15.50 13.56
CA ALA A 150 -4.19 16.31 12.65
C ALA A 150 -4.03 15.87 11.18
N LYS A 151 -2.81 15.55 10.75
CA LYS A 151 -2.56 15.02 9.39
C LYS A 151 -3.20 13.65 9.16
N VAL A 152 -3.18 12.77 10.16
CA VAL A 152 -3.83 11.45 10.08
C VAL A 152 -5.35 11.62 9.94
N GLU A 153 -5.96 12.49 10.75
CA GLU A 153 -7.39 12.80 10.66
C GLU A 153 -7.77 13.39 9.28
N GLU A 154 -6.95 14.28 8.74
CA GLU A 154 -7.13 14.83 7.39
C GLU A 154 -7.05 13.73 6.31
N GLN A 155 -6.05 12.86 6.39
CA GLN A 155 -5.88 11.75 5.45
C GLN A 155 -7.03 10.74 5.53
N GLU A 156 -7.52 10.45 6.72
CA GLU A 156 -8.69 9.58 6.90
C GLU A 156 -9.96 10.19 6.28
N ALA A 157 -10.15 11.50 6.44
CA ALA A 157 -11.25 12.22 5.80
C ALA A 157 -11.14 12.17 4.26
N GLN A 158 -9.96 12.41 3.70
CA GLN A 158 -9.69 12.31 2.26
C GLN A 158 -9.89 10.87 1.73
N MET A 159 -9.46 9.87 2.48
CA MET A 159 -9.68 8.46 2.11
C MET A 159 -11.18 8.11 2.08
N LYS A 160 -11.96 8.67 3.00
CA LYS A 160 -13.42 8.47 3.03
C LYS A 160 -14.09 9.12 1.81
N THR A 161 -13.70 10.33 1.43
CA THR A 161 -14.25 11.00 0.23
C THR A 161 -13.86 10.26 -1.05
N MET A 162 -12.58 9.89 -1.20
CA MET A 162 -12.10 9.08 -2.33
C MET A 162 -12.84 7.75 -2.46
N LYS A 163 -13.14 7.08 -1.34
CA LYS A 163 -13.93 5.84 -1.34
C LYS A 163 -15.36 6.07 -1.82
N THR A 164 -16.00 7.17 -1.41
CA THR A 164 -17.35 7.50 -1.89
C THR A 164 -17.37 7.86 -3.37
N GLU A 165 -16.37 8.59 -3.85
CA GLU A 165 -16.23 8.94 -5.28
C GLU A 165 -15.95 7.71 -6.13
N LYS A 166 -15.07 6.80 -5.68
CA LYS A 166 -14.82 5.52 -6.34
C LYS A 166 -16.11 4.71 -6.47
N ASN A 167 -16.87 4.56 -5.40
CA ASN A 167 -18.13 3.81 -5.45
C ASN A 167 -19.15 4.45 -6.42
N ALA A 168 -19.20 5.79 -6.48
CA ALA A 168 -20.06 6.50 -7.42
C ALA A 168 -19.59 6.30 -8.88
N ALA A 169 -18.28 6.33 -9.12
CA ALA A 169 -17.69 6.07 -10.43
C ALA A 169 -17.93 4.62 -10.88
N ASP A 170 -17.74 3.64 -10.00
CA ASP A 170 -18.00 2.22 -10.27
C ASP A 170 -19.48 1.99 -10.61
N LYS A 171 -20.40 2.70 -9.93
CA LYS A 171 -21.83 2.64 -10.26
C LYS A 171 -22.11 3.20 -11.66
N ARG A 172 -21.57 4.38 -11.98
CA ARG A 172 -21.71 5.00 -13.31
C ARG A 172 -21.11 4.13 -14.41
N PHE A 173 -19.98 3.48 -14.13
CA PHE A 173 -19.34 2.58 -15.07
C PHE A 173 -20.23 1.39 -15.41
N LYS A 174 -20.84 0.76 -14.40
CA LYS A 174 -21.82 -0.34 -14.62
C LYS A 174 -23.05 0.12 -15.39
N GLU A 175 -23.60 1.28 -15.04
CA GLU A 175 -24.73 1.89 -15.79
C GLU A 175 -24.35 2.10 -17.26
N LEU A 176 -23.15 2.61 -17.54
CA LEU A 176 -22.65 2.78 -18.91
C LEU A 176 -22.44 1.45 -19.64
N GLU A 177 -21.95 0.42 -18.95
CA GLU A 177 -21.77 -0.92 -19.53
C GLU A 177 -23.12 -1.53 -19.94
N GLU A 178 -24.14 -1.37 -19.11
CA GLU A 178 -25.51 -1.81 -19.39
C GLU A 178 -26.09 -1.05 -20.60
N GLU A 179 -25.94 0.28 -20.64
CA GLU A 179 -26.35 1.11 -21.77
C GLU A 179 -25.62 0.72 -23.07
N TYR A 180 -24.31 0.48 -22.99
CA TYR A 180 -23.52 0.06 -24.14
C TYR A 180 -23.94 -1.32 -24.66
N ALA A 181 -24.23 -2.26 -23.76
CA ALA A 181 -24.75 -3.58 -24.12
C ALA A 181 -26.13 -3.47 -24.80
N ALA A 182 -27.03 -2.64 -24.28
CA ALA A 182 -28.34 -2.36 -24.89
C ALA A 182 -28.19 -1.71 -26.27
N PHE A 183 -27.31 -0.72 -26.41
CA PHE A 183 -27.02 -0.07 -27.68
C PHE A 183 -26.46 -1.05 -28.72
N ARG A 184 -25.59 -1.98 -28.30
CA ARG A 184 -25.06 -3.05 -29.16
C ARG A 184 -26.15 -4.02 -29.60
N ALA A 185 -27.13 -4.30 -28.75
CA ALA A 185 -28.28 -5.13 -29.09
C ALA A 185 -29.21 -4.43 -30.11
N ASP A 186 -29.46 -3.13 -29.94
CA ASP A 186 -30.27 -2.32 -30.87
C ASP A 186 -29.58 -2.09 -32.22
N GLN A 187 -28.25 -1.97 -32.23
CA GLN A 187 -27.43 -1.87 -33.45
C GLN A 187 -27.30 -3.21 -34.18
N ARG A 188 -27.85 -4.31 -33.65
CA ARG A 188 -27.81 -5.60 -34.34
C ARG A 188 -28.62 -5.47 -35.64
N PRO A 189 -28.00 -5.60 -36.83
CA PRO A 189 -28.72 -5.45 -38.09
C PRO A 189 -29.91 -6.42 -38.10
N GLU A 190 -31.07 -5.94 -38.53
CA GLU A 190 -32.26 -6.79 -38.72
C GLU A 190 -31.91 -7.85 -39.76
N ILE A 191 -31.57 -9.04 -39.26
CA ILE A 191 -31.06 -10.14 -40.06
C ILE A 191 -32.19 -10.55 -41.00
N ARG A 192 -32.07 -10.20 -42.29
CA ARG A 192 -33.17 -10.34 -43.26
C ARG A 192 -33.41 -11.79 -43.66
N THR A 193 -32.44 -12.68 -43.42
CA THR A 193 -32.55 -14.12 -43.69
C THR A 193 -31.81 -14.97 -42.66
N GLU A 194 -32.30 -16.20 -42.40
CA GLU A 194 -31.64 -17.18 -41.51
C GLU A 194 -30.16 -17.46 -41.91
N LEU A 195 -29.81 -17.28 -43.18
CA LEU A 195 -28.44 -17.44 -43.68
C LEU A 195 -27.49 -16.34 -43.14
N GLU A 196 -27.94 -15.09 -43.17
CA GLU A 196 -27.21 -13.95 -42.58
C GLU A 196 -27.07 -14.13 -41.07
N ARG A 197 -28.07 -14.75 -40.42
CA ARG A 197 -28.04 -15.09 -39.00
C ARG A 197 -26.91 -16.02 -38.66
N ARG A 198 -26.83 -17.13 -39.40
CA ARG A 198 -25.82 -18.16 -39.21
C ARG A 198 -24.42 -17.65 -39.56
N TYR A 199 -24.31 -16.79 -40.57
CA TYR A 199 -23.04 -16.17 -40.93
C TYR A 199 -22.51 -15.26 -39.81
N GLU A 200 -23.32 -14.33 -39.30
CA GLU A 200 -22.90 -13.44 -38.21
C GLU A 200 -22.71 -14.20 -36.88
N GLU A 201 -23.51 -15.23 -36.61
CA GLU A 201 -23.32 -16.12 -35.46
C GLU A 201 -21.99 -16.89 -35.56
N SER A 202 -21.64 -17.40 -36.74
CA SER A 202 -20.36 -18.10 -36.94
C SER A 202 -19.17 -17.15 -36.81
N LYS A 203 -19.30 -15.92 -37.34
CA LYS A 203 -18.29 -14.87 -37.24
C LYS A 203 -18.10 -14.38 -35.80
N TYR A 204 -19.19 -14.26 -35.03
CA TYR A 204 -19.12 -13.92 -33.60
C TYR A 204 -18.40 -15.02 -32.82
N ARG A 205 -18.79 -16.29 -32.99
CA ARG A 205 -18.16 -17.44 -32.33
C ARG A 205 -16.67 -17.55 -32.66
N LEU A 206 -16.30 -17.25 -33.92
CA LEU A 206 -14.91 -17.23 -34.37
C LEU A 206 -14.10 -16.14 -33.65
N ASN A 207 -14.64 -14.91 -33.57
CA ASN A 207 -13.97 -13.81 -32.88
C ASN A 207 -13.81 -14.09 -31.38
N GLU A 208 -14.83 -14.64 -30.73
CA GLU A 208 -14.78 -15.01 -29.31
C GLU A 208 -13.71 -16.09 -29.05
N ALA A 209 -13.62 -17.11 -29.91
CA ALA A 209 -12.58 -18.12 -29.83
C ALA A 209 -11.16 -17.53 -30.02
N LEU A 210 -11.00 -16.57 -30.94
CA LEU A 210 -9.72 -15.88 -31.16
C LEU A 210 -9.31 -15.02 -29.95
N GLU A 211 -10.24 -14.31 -29.33
CA GLU A 211 -9.97 -13.54 -28.11
C GLU A 211 -9.56 -14.45 -26.95
N GLN A 212 -10.23 -15.60 -26.79
CA GLN A 212 -9.86 -16.61 -25.80
C GLN A 212 -8.45 -17.19 -26.04
N ILE A 213 -8.11 -17.51 -27.29
CA ILE A 213 -6.74 -17.94 -27.66
C ILE A 213 -5.74 -16.87 -27.23
N HIS A 214 -5.99 -15.61 -27.58
CA HIS A 214 -5.09 -14.51 -27.26
C HIS A 214 -4.93 -14.30 -25.74
N SER A 215 -6.02 -14.47 -24.98
CA SER A 215 -6.00 -14.43 -23.52
C SER A 215 -5.14 -15.56 -22.93
N TYR A 216 -5.33 -16.80 -23.40
CA TYR A 216 -4.53 -17.94 -22.95
C TYR A 216 -3.05 -17.82 -23.34
N GLU A 217 -2.76 -17.31 -24.54
CA GLU A 217 -1.38 -17.05 -24.96
C GLU A 217 -0.69 -16.04 -24.05
N LYS A 218 -1.37 -14.94 -23.69
CA LYS A 218 -0.87 -13.98 -22.70
C LYS A 218 -0.64 -14.60 -21.32
N LEU A 219 -1.57 -15.42 -20.84
CA LEU A 219 -1.46 -16.12 -19.55
C LEU A 219 -0.27 -17.09 -19.54
N ILE A 220 -0.12 -17.91 -20.58
CA ILE A 220 1.02 -18.83 -20.73
C ILE A 220 2.34 -18.06 -20.83
N GLU A 221 2.38 -16.96 -21.57
CA GLU A 221 3.59 -16.14 -21.69
C GLU A 221 3.95 -15.47 -20.35
N SER A 222 2.96 -15.04 -19.58
CA SER A 222 3.18 -14.51 -18.23
C SER A 222 3.66 -15.58 -17.25
N GLY A 223 3.11 -16.80 -17.32
CA GLY A 223 3.54 -17.95 -16.52
C GLY A 223 4.96 -18.43 -16.86
N LYS A 224 5.36 -18.32 -18.14
CA LYS A 224 6.74 -18.56 -18.59
C LYS A 224 7.71 -17.52 -18.02
N LYS A 225 7.31 -16.25 -17.93
CA LYS A 225 8.12 -15.15 -17.39
C LYS A 225 8.29 -15.23 -15.87
N THR A 226 7.33 -15.79 -15.13
CA THR A 226 7.39 -15.95 -13.67
C THR A 226 8.10 -17.22 -13.18
N GLY A 227 8.70 -18.00 -14.08
CA GLY A 227 9.49 -19.20 -13.71
C GLY A 227 8.67 -20.41 -13.26
N GLN A 228 7.34 -20.36 -13.35
CA GLN A 228 6.43 -21.47 -13.05
C GLN A 228 6.19 -22.34 -14.30
N GLN A 229 7.26 -22.83 -14.93
CA GLN A 229 7.15 -23.60 -16.18
C GLN A 229 6.42 -24.95 -16.00
N ASP A 230 6.51 -25.59 -14.83
CA ASP A 230 6.09 -26.98 -14.61
C ASP A 230 4.86 -27.16 -13.69
N GLY A 231 3.89 -26.24 -13.75
CA GLY A 231 2.63 -26.39 -13.03
C GLY A 231 1.61 -27.25 -13.79
N ILE A 232 0.87 -28.12 -13.08
CA ILE A 232 -0.33 -28.83 -13.59
C ILE A 232 -1.29 -27.86 -14.30
N LEU A 233 -1.39 -26.63 -13.81
CA LEU A 233 -2.19 -25.55 -14.41
C LEU A 233 -1.68 -25.15 -15.80
N ASN A 234 -0.37 -25.08 -16.01
CA ASN A 234 0.24 -24.69 -17.28
C ASN A 234 0.08 -25.81 -18.34
N ALA A 235 0.15 -27.06 -17.90
CA ALA A 235 -0.18 -28.22 -18.74
C ALA A 235 -1.66 -28.23 -19.13
N LYS A 236 -2.56 -27.93 -18.19
CA LYS A 236 -4.01 -27.81 -18.45
C LYS A 236 -4.32 -26.67 -19.43
N LEU A 237 -3.76 -25.48 -19.22
CA LEU A 237 -3.89 -24.32 -20.11
C LEU A 237 -3.34 -24.61 -21.51
N SER A 238 -2.21 -25.33 -21.60
CA SER A 238 -1.64 -25.75 -22.89
C SER A 238 -2.55 -26.74 -23.62
N SER A 239 -3.15 -27.68 -22.89
CA SER A 239 -4.12 -28.63 -23.46
C SER A 239 -5.40 -27.93 -23.93
N GLU A 240 -5.94 -27.01 -23.13
CA GLU A 240 -7.13 -26.22 -23.50
C GLU A 240 -6.83 -25.33 -24.71
N LEU A 241 -5.65 -24.72 -24.78
CA LEU A 241 -5.21 -23.94 -25.94
C LEU A 241 -5.16 -24.79 -27.22
N ILE A 242 -4.67 -26.03 -27.15
CA ILE A 242 -4.65 -26.94 -28.30
C ILE A 242 -6.07 -27.26 -28.76
N GLN A 243 -6.98 -27.59 -27.84
CA GLN A 243 -8.38 -27.88 -28.18
C GLN A 243 -9.07 -26.68 -28.84
N VAL A 244 -8.85 -25.47 -28.33
CA VAL A 244 -9.43 -24.25 -28.92
C VAL A 244 -8.82 -23.97 -30.30
N LYS A 245 -7.52 -24.23 -30.52
CA LYS A 245 -6.89 -24.12 -31.84
C LYS A 245 -7.45 -25.13 -32.85
N GLU A 246 -7.69 -26.36 -32.43
CA GLU A 246 -8.29 -27.40 -33.28
C GLU A 246 -9.75 -27.06 -33.63
N PHE A 247 -10.53 -26.60 -32.65
CA PHE A 247 -11.90 -26.13 -32.86
C PHE A 247 -11.94 -24.94 -33.82
N ASN A 248 -11.04 -23.97 -33.64
CA ASN A 248 -10.92 -22.82 -34.53
C ASN A 248 -10.57 -23.23 -35.97
N SER A 249 -9.59 -24.12 -36.14
CA SER A 249 -9.24 -24.67 -37.45
C SER A 249 -10.42 -25.42 -38.12
N HIS A 250 -11.29 -26.04 -37.33
CA HIS A 250 -12.51 -26.65 -37.85
C HIS A 250 -13.51 -25.61 -38.34
N LEU A 251 -13.73 -24.53 -37.56
CA LEU A 251 -14.60 -23.42 -37.95
C LEU A 251 -14.09 -22.72 -39.22
N GLU A 252 -12.79 -22.47 -39.33
CA GLU A 252 -12.18 -21.87 -40.53
C GLU A 252 -12.46 -22.72 -41.78
N ARG A 253 -12.31 -24.05 -41.68
CA ARG A 253 -12.63 -24.97 -42.78
C ARG A 253 -14.10 -24.94 -43.16
N GLN A 254 -15.00 -24.91 -42.18
CA GLN A 254 -16.44 -24.79 -42.45
C GLN A 254 -16.77 -23.45 -43.13
N PHE A 255 -16.17 -22.35 -42.67
CA PHE A 255 -16.41 -21.03 -43.21
C PHE A 255 -15.89 -20.90 -44.65
N LEU A 256 -14.72 -21.49 -44.94
CA LEU A 256 -14.16 -21.55 -46.29
C LEU A 256 -15.08 -22.35 -47.22
N ALA A 257 -15.54 -23.54 -46.80
CA ALA A 257 -16.48 -24.35 -47.57
C ALA A 257 -17.81 -23.62 -47.82
N GLN A 258 -18.36 -22.93 -46.81
CA GLN A 258 -19.56 -22.12 -46.97
C GLN A 258 -19.34 -20.96 -47.95
N SER A 259 -18.18 -20.31 -47.89
CA SER A 259 -17.81 -19.22 -48.81
C SER A 259 -17.71 -19.70 -50.26
N GLU A 260 -17.13 -20.88 -50.49
CA GLU A 260 -17.06 -21.51 -51.81
C GLU A 260 -18.45 -21.89 -52.36
N ILE A 261 -19.33 -22.42 -51.50
CA ILE A 261 -20.72 -22.72 -51.87
C ILE A 261 -21.46 -21.43 -52.25
N ILE A 262 -21.33 -20.37 -51.46
CA ILE A 262 -21.97 -19.07 -51.71
C ILE A 262 -21.47 -18.48 -53.04
N GLU A 263 -20.16 -18.51 -53.29
CA GLU A 263 -19.61 -17.99 -54.54
C GLU A 263 -20.10 -18.81 -55.73
N THR A 264 -20.15 -20.14 -55.62
CA THR A 264 -20.70 -21.02 -56.66
C THR A 264 -22.17 -20.72 -56.96
N LEU A 265 -23.00 -20.50 -55.91
CA LEU A 265 -24.41 -20.14 -56.05
C LEU A 265 -24.59 -18.75 -56.67
N LYS A 266 -23.76 -17.78 -56.26
CA LYS A 266 -23.74 -16.43 -56.82
C LYS A 266 -23.41 -16.44 -58.32
N GLN A 267 -22.41 -17.22 -58.72
CA GLN A 267 -22.06 -17.39 -60.14
C GLN A 267 -23.21 -18.03 -60.93
N LYS A 268 -23.90 -19.03 -60.37
CA LYS A 268 -25.12 -19.62 -60.99
C LYS A 268 -26.25 -18.59 -61.11
N LEU A 269 -26.50 -17.77 -60.09
CA LEU A 269 -27.52 -16.72 -60.14
C LEU A 269 -27.21 -15.66 -61.20
N LEU A 270 -25.96 -15.25 -61.33
CA LEU A 270 -25.55 -14.28 -62.37
C LEU A 270 -25.75 -14.84 -63.78
N LYS A 271 -25.46 -16.13 -64.01
CA LYS A 271 -25.74 -16.82 -65.29
C LYS A 271 -27.24 -16.92 -65.58
N ASN A 272 -28.04 -17.28 -64.57
CA ASN A 272 -29.50 -17.31 -64.72
C ASN A 272 -30.08 -15.93 -65.03
N ARG A 273 -29.57 -14.89 -64.35
CA ARG A 273 -29.99 -13.50 -64.59
C ARG A 273 -29.66 -13.04 -66.00
N SER A 274 -28.45 -13.32 -66.50
CA SER A 274 -28.06 -12.92 -67.85
C SER A 274 -28.88 -13.66 -68.92
N PHE A 275 -29.21 -14.93 -68.68
CA PHE A 275 -30.15 -15.68 -69.52
C PHE A 275 -31.54 -15.04 -69.51
N TYR A 276 -32.10 -14.74 -68.34
CA TYR A 276 -33.41 -14.10 -68.20
C TYR A 276 -33.48 -12.72 -68.88
N GLU A 277 -32.46 -11.87 -68.69
CA GLU A 277 -32.35 -10.58 -69.36
C GLU A 277 -32.30 -10.74 -70.89
N ARG A 278 -31.63 -11.78 -71.39
CA ARG A 278 -31.57 -12.08 -72.84
C ARG A 278 -32.93 -12.55 -73.36
N ILE A 279 -33.65 -13.40 -72.63
CA ILE A 279 -35.02 -13.80 -72.99
C ILE A 279 -35.97 -12.60 -73.01
N ASN A 280 -35.93 -11.73 -71.99
CA ASN A 280 -36.77 -10.53 -71.96
C ASN A 280 -36.51 -9.61 -73.15
N LYS A 281 -35.25 -9.42 -73.57
CA LYS A 281 -34.93 -8.68 -74.80
C LYS A 281 -35.50 -9.33 -76.06
N MET A 282 -35.54 -10.67 -76.11
CA MET A 282 -36.15 -11.37 -77.23
C MET A 282 -37.68 -11.25 -77.25
N VAL A 283 -38.33 -11.14 -76.08
CA VAL A 283 -39.78 -10.90 -76.01
C VAL A 283 -40.18 -9.55 -76.63
N GLU A 284 -39.29 -8.55 -76.62
CA GLU A 284 -39.50 -7.26 -77.30
C GLU A 284 -39.40 -7.36 -78.83
N LEU A 285 -38.89 -8.47 -79.38
CA LEU A 285 -38.86 -8.71 -80.82
C LEU A 285 -40.25 -9.18 -81.29
N GLU A 286 -40.86 -8.48 -82.24
CA GLU A 286 -42.17 -8.89 -82.79
C GLU A 286 -42.06 -10.09 -83.76
N ASP A 287 -40.86 -10.39 -84.27
CA ASP A 287 -40.62 -11.45 -85.25
C ASP A 287 -40.18 -12.77 -84.58
N ALA A 288 -41.10 -13.73 -84.55
CA ALA A 288 -40.86 -15.09 -84.05
C ALA A 288 -39.72 -15.83 -84.77
N SER A 289 -39.42 -15.49 -86.03
CA SER A 289 -38.32 -16.08 -86.80
C SER A 289 -36.97 -15.66 -86.24
N ARG A 290 -36.84 -14.37 -85.94
CA ARG A 290 -35.65 -13.77 -85.35
C ARG A 290 -35.41 -14.24 -83.92
N ILE A 291 -36.47 -14.35 -83.12
CA ILE A 291 -36.40 -14.95 -81.78
C ILE A 291 -35.89 -16.39 -81.86
N GLN A 292 -36.42 -17.19 -82.79
CA GLN A 292 -35.99 -18.58 -82.98
C GLN A 292 -34.51 -18.67 -83.35
N GLU A 293 -34.03 -17.83 -84.26
CA GLU A 293 -32.62 -17.79 -84.65
C GLU A 293 -31.69 -17.38 -83.51
N GLU A 294 -32.06 -16.35 -82.74
CA GLU A 294 -31.28 -15.90 -81.58
C GLU A 294 -31.19 -16.96 -80.47
N LEU A 295 -32.28 -17.72 -80.23
CA LEU A 295 -32.28 -18.84 -79.29
C LEU A 295 -31.43 -20.02 -79.78
N VAL A 296 -31.45 -20.32 -81.09
CA VAL A 296 -30.59 -21.37 -81.69
C VAL A 296 -29.12 -20.98 -81.61
N MET A 297 -28.79 -19.72 -81.88
CA MET A 297 -27.43 -19.21 -81.75
C MET A 297 -26.96 -19.28 -80.29
N PHE A 298 -27.79 -18.83 -79.34
CA PHE A 298 -27.48 -18.92 -77.92
C PHE A 298 -27.28 -20.36 -77.43
N SER A 299 -28.11 -21.31 -77.90
CA SER A 299 -27.97 -22.73 -77.58
C SER A 299 -26.68 -23.33 -78.13
N ARG A 300 -26.18 -22.88 -79.28
CA ARG A 300 -24.89 -23.33 -79.85
C ARG A 300 -23.69 -22.76 -79.11
N GLU A 301 -23.83 -21.52 -78.61
CA GLU A 301 -22.80 -20.83 -77.84
C GLU A 301 -22.71 -21.33 -76.39
N ASN A 302 -23.81 -21.88 -75.83
CA ASN A 302 -23.88 -22.31 -74.44
C ASN A 302 -24.33 -23.78 -74.32
N ASN A 303 -23.42 -24.65 -73.88
CA ASN A 303 -23.71 -26.06 -73.60
C ASN A 303 -24.30 -26.31 -72.20
N SER A 304 -24.73 -25.27 -71.50
CA SER A 304 -25.31 -25.35 -70.16
C SER A 304 -26.82 -25.66 -70.20
N ASP A 305 -27.44 -25.84 -69.03
CA ASP A 305 -28.88 -26.14 -68.95
C ASP A 305 -29.75 -25.00 -69.52
N GLU A 306 -29.28 -23.75 -69.43
CA GLU A 306 -29.90 -22.59 -70.06
C GLU A 306 -29.86 -22.69 -71.60
N GLY A 307 -28.77 -23.21 -72.17
CA GLY A 307 -28.67 -23.45 -73.61
C GLY A 307 -29.57 -24.58 -74.10
N LYS A 308 -29.73 -25.64 -73.30
CA LYS A 308 -30.71 -26.70 -73.57
C LYS A 308 -32.14 -26.16 -73.52
N LEU A 309 -32.45 -25.32 -72.53
CA LEU A 309 -33.76 -24.67 -72.41
C LEU A 309 -34.04 -23.75 -73.60
N ALA A 310 -33.07 -22.93 -74.01
CA ALA A 310 -33.18 -22.08 -75.20
C ALA A 310 -33.43 -22.89 -76.48
N SER A 311 -32.75 -24.03 -76.63
CA SER A 311 -32.97 -24.97 -77.74
C SER A 311 -34.41 -25.50 -77.77
N ASN A 312 -34.91 -25.91 -76.60
CA ASN A 312 -36.29 -26.40 -76.47
C ASN A 312 -37.32 -25.31 -76.81
N ILE A 313 -37.11 -24.07 -76.34
CA ILE A 313 -37.98 -22.94 -76.68
C ILE A 313 -37.92 -22.66 -78.19
N ALA A 314 -36.74 -22.69 -78.80
CA ALA A 314 -36.59 -22.51 -80.25
C ALA A 314 -37.32 -23.60 -81.05
N LEU A 315 -37.29 -24.85 -80.59
CA LEU A 315 -38.05 -25.94 -81.21
C LEU A 315 -39.56 -25.70 -81.13
N ILE A 316 -40.07 -25.28 -79.97
CA ILE A 316 -41.50 -24.94 -79.79
C ILE A 316 -41.91 -23.82 -80.75
N ILE A 317 -41.14 -22.74 -80.84
CA ILE A 317 -41.42 -21.63 -81.76
C ILE A 317 -41.41 -22.12 -83.21
N LYS A 318 -40.42 -22.94 -83.59
CA LYS A 318 -40.32 -23.52 -84.93
C LYS A 318 -41.56 -24.36 -85.27
N ASP A 319 -42.05 -25.16 -84.33
CA ASP A 319 -43.20 -26.03 -84.54
C ASP A 319 -44.51 -25.23 -84.61
N ILE A 320 -44.68 -24.20 -83.77
CA ILE A 320 -45.82 -23.27 -83.86
C ILE A 320 -45.85 -22.59 -85.22
N ARG A 321 -44.70 -22.09 -85.72
CA ARG A 321 -44.60 -21.45 -87.04
C ARG A 321 -44.85 -22.40 -88.21
N LYS A 322 -44.61 -23.71 -88.04
CA LYS A 322 -44.91 -24.72 -89.06
C LYS A 322 -46.37 -25.16 -89.03
N ASN A 323 -47.01 -25.10 -87.86
CA ASN A 323 -48.40 -25.50 -87.64
C ASN A 323 -49.43 -24.38 -87.79
N THR A 324 -49.06 -23.19 -88.28
CA THR A 324 -49.97 -22.08 -88.59
C THR A 324 -51.00 -22.37 -89.71
N PHE A 325 -51.06 -23.60 -90.23
CA PHE A 325 -52.14 -24.10 -91.09
C PHE A 325 -53.18 -24.99 -90.39
N TYR A 326 -53.12 -25.16 -89.07
CA TYR A 326 -54.28 -25.72 -88.36
C TYR A 326 -55.34 -24.63 -88.15
N SER A 327 -56.45 -24.81 -88.86
CA SER A 327 -57.75 -24.21 -88.60
C SER A 327 -58.02 -24.02 -87.10
N PRO A 328 -58.78 -23.00 -86.65
CA PRO A 328 -59.21 -22.91 -85.27
C PRO A 328 -59.77 -24.27 -84.86
N LEU A 329 -59.31 -24.81 -83.72
CA LEU A 329 -59.80 -26.05 -83.15
C LEU A 329 -61.34 -26.01 -83.20
N GLN A 330 -61.95 -26.62 -84.22
CA GLN A 330 -63.37 -26.92 -84.22
C GLN A 330 -63.51 -28.00 -83.18
N ILE A 331 -63.73 -27.59 -81.94
CA ILE A 331 -64.22 -28.47 -80.90
C ILE A 331 -65.51 -29.06 -81.47
N SER A 332 -65.45 -30.32 -81.88
CA SER A 332 -66.61 -31.07 -82.35
C SER A 332 -67.60 -31.15 -81.19
N THR A 333 -68.58 -30.26 -81.15
CA THR A 333 -69.63 -30.25 -80.13
C THR A 333 -70.72 -31.29 -80.40
N THR A 334 -70.58 -32.14 -81.41
CA THR A 334 -71.59 -33.16 -81.77
C THR A 334 -71.78 -34.24 -80.70
N HIS A 335 -70.88 -34.36 -79.71
CA HIS A 335 -71.03 -35.32 -78.60
C HIS A 335 -70.95 -34.72 -77.20
N HIS A 336 -70.91 -33.40 -77.02
CA HIS A 336 -70.92 -32.79 -75.69
C HIS A 336 -72.14 -31.87 -75.53
N LYS A 337 -73.20 -32.40 -74.92
CA LYS A 337 -74.31 -31.62 -74.37
C LYS A 337 -73.77 -30.75 -73.22
N ILE A 338 -73.18 -29.62 -73.55
CA ILE A 338 -72.88 -28.59 -72.56
C ILE A 338 -74.22 -27.98 -72.15
N ARG A 339 -74.73 -28.40 -71.00
CA ARG A 339 -75.88 -27.73 -70.36
C ARG A 339 -75.45 -26.29 -70.04
N PRO A 340 -76.28 -25.27 -70.34
CA PRO A 340 -75.99 -23.91 -69.89
C PRO A 340 -76.07 -23.91 -68.36
N TYR A 341 -74.95 -23.64 -67.69
CA TYR A 341 -74.98 -23.33 -66.26
C TYR A 341 -75.56 -21.93 -66.10
N SER A 342 -76.80 -21.87 -65.65
CA SER A 342 -77.44 -20.66 -65.15
C SER A 342 -76.73 -20.25 -63.85
N SER A 343 -76.16 -19.04 -63.84
CA SER A 343 -75.61 -18.38 -62.67
C SER A 343 -76.71 -18.17 -61.63
N VAL A 344 -76.70 -18.95 -60.55
CA VAL A 344 -77.44 -18.64 -59.32
C VAL A 344 -76.56 -18.98 -58.13
N ASP A 345 -76.21 -17.90 -57.46
CA ASP A 345 -75.75 -17.72 -56.09
C ASP A 345 -74.41 -18.24 -55.58
N SER A 346 -73.73 -17.27 -54.98
CA SER A 346 -72.59 -17.38 -54.09
C SER A 346 -72.99 -18.07 -52.79
N SER A 347 -72.30 -19.16 -52.43
CA SER A 347 -72.02 -19.42 -51.01
C SER A 347 -70.89 -20.43 -50.87
N ALA A 348 -70.03 -20.15 -49.90
CA ALA A 348 -68.85 -20.86 -49.46
C ALA A 348 -69.01 -22.38 -49.31
N GLU A 349 -67.94 -23.10 -49.63
CA GLU A 349 -67.32 -24.19 -48.86
C GLU A 349 -66.48 -25.06 -49.80
N TRP A 350 -65.20 -24.73 -49.95
CA TRP A 350 -64.23 -25.70 -50.48
C TRP A 350 -63.70 -26.52 -49.30
N GLN A 351 -64.43 -27.59 -48.98
CA GLN A 351 -63.89 -28.70 -48.21
C GLN A 351 -62.91 -29.50 -49.08
N SER A 352 -61.70 -29.64 -48.55
CA SER A 352 -60.79 -30.79 -48.57
C SER A 352 -60.92 -31.86 -49.67
N ASN A 353 -59.78 -32.23 -50.28
CA ASN A 353 -59.29 -33.60 -50.08
C ASN A 353 -57.79 -33.80 -50.32
N SER A 354 -57.29 -34.71 -49.50
CA SER A 354 -55.94 -35.20 -49.25
C SER A 354 -55.53 -36.33 -50.22
N SER A 355 -54.22 -36.55 -50.41
CA SER A 355 -53.66 -37.89 -50.60
C SER A 355 -52.12 -37.93 -50.52
N GLU A 356 -51.62 -39.00 -49.88
CA GLU A 356 -50.24 -39.56 -49.81
C GLU A 356 -49.31 -38.97 -48.72
N GLY A 357 -48.85 -39.68 -47.68
CA GLY A 357 -48.87 -41.12 -47.39
C GLY A 357 -47.49 -41.78 -47.60
N ILE A 358 -46.49 -41.47 -46.76
CA ILE A 358 -45.25 -42.26 -46.64
C ILE A 358 -45.00 -42.54 -45.16
N VAL A 359 -45.15 -43.81 -44.80
CA VAL A 359 -44.71 -44.41 -43.53
C VAL A 359 -43.30 -44.93 -43.76
N SER A 360 -42.31 -44.46 -42.99
CA SER A 360 -40.97 -45.06 -42.93
C SER A 360 -40.98 -46.27 -41.99
N PRO A 361 -40.43 -47.42 -42.39
CA PRO A 361 -40.23 -48.55 -41.51
C PRO A 361 -38.80 -48.52 -40.95
N ASP A 362 -38.66 -48.26 -39.65
CA ASP A 362 -37.61 -48.81 -38.77
C ASP A 362 -37.71 -48.17 -37.39
N GLU A 363 -38.62 -48.69 -36.56
CA GLU A 363 -38.50 -48.64 -35.10
C GLU A 363 -38.96 -50.01 -34.56
N ASN A 364 -38.03 -50.95 -34.55
CA ASN A 364 -37.96 -52.05 -33.61
C ASN A 364 -36.47 -52.30 -33.38
N ASP A 365 -35.98 -51.92 -32.21
CA ASP A 365 -35.17 -52.81 -31.41
C ASP A 365 -35.20 -52.32 -29.94
N GLU A 366 -35.29 -53.33 -29.08
CA GLU A 366 -35.48 -53.31 -27.62
C GLU A 366 -34.37 -52.61 -26.82
#